data_AF-A0A2P4QSY8-F1
#
_entry.id   AF-A0A2P4QSY8-F1
#
_cell.length_a   1.000
_cell.length_b   1.000
_cell.length_c   1.000
_cell.angle_alpha   90.00
_cell.angle_beta   90.00
_cell.angle_gamma   90.00
#
_symmetry.space_group_name_H-M   'P 1'
#
loop_
_entity.id
_entity.type
_entity.pdbx_description
1 polymer ?
#
loop_
_entity_poly.entity_id
_entity_poly.type
_entity_poly.pdbx_seq_one_letter_code
_entity_poly.pdbx_strand_id
1 'polypeptide(L)'
;MSTYPASNIIVLNQNCIQYTYTIIKEGYYPQNDILCYTSARSCNNTQFKIPDYYLIQTSWCRGSSKHIIQCGIIYIEKIPVFKISFGENFQASVESIHSATKAANFYLQIKKPNTQARLSGVHQLYENKRVYVFNEQLAVNFTNTAAKYFHSDDCPTLQKICFTVQDKNFQASFGNQNKEKENQ
;
A
#
# COMPACT_ATOMS: atom_id res chain seq x y z
N MET A 1 7.18 -3.56 30.93
CA MET A 1 6.73 -2.45 30.08
C MET A 1 6.01 -3.02 28.88
N SER A 2 4.74 -2.68 28.66
CA SER A 2 4.02 -3.12 27.46
C SER A 2 4.64 -2.47 26.23
N THR A 3 4.89 -3.24 25.18
CA THR A 3 5.34 -2.73 23.86
C THR A 3 4.19 -2.28 22.98
N TYR A 4 2.96 -2.23 23.52
CA TYR A 4 1.81 -1.71 22.79
C TYR A 4 1.90 -0.18 22.66
N PRO A 5 1.51 0.37 21.51
CA PRO A 5 1.43 1.81 21.35
C PRO A 5 0.46 2.41 22.38
N ALA A 6 0.84 3.52 23.01
CA ALA A 6 -0.01 4.22 23.97
C ALA A 6 -1.29 4.80 23.34
N SER A 7 -1.30 4.95 22.01
CA SER A 7 -2.46 5.34 21.24
C SER A 7 -3.00 4.17 20.44
N ASN A 8 -4.33 4.05 20.39
CA ASN A 8 -5.02 3.12 19.50
C ASN A 8 -5.04 3.60 18.03
N ILE A 9 -4.47 4.77 17.73
CA ILE A 9 -4.37 5.32 16.38
C ILE A 9 -2.92 5.21 15.89
N ILE A 10 -2.76 4.59 14.73
CA ILE A 10 -1.48 4.46 14.04
C ILE A 10 -1.62 5.17 12.70
N VAL A 11 -0.73 6.14 12.44
CA VAL A 11 -0.69 6.89 11.18
C VAL A 11 0.55 6.47 10.40
N LEU A 12 0.35 6.10 9.14
CA LEU A 12 1.40 5.70 8.22
C LEU A 12 1.33 6.54 6.95
N ASN A 13 2.42 7.25 6.64
CA ASN A 13 2.54 8.03 5.41
C ASN A 13 3.34 7.24 4.38
N GLN A 14 2.73 6.92 3.25
CA GLN A 14 3.37 6.20 2.14
C GLN A 14 2.91 6.75 0.79
N ASN A 15 3.84 7.04 -0.12
CA ASN A 15 3.55 7.50 -1.49
C ASN A 15 2.56 8.69 -1.54
N CYS A 16 2.74 9.68 -0.66
CA CYS A 16 1.84 10.83 -0.50
C CYS A 16 0.40 10.47 -0.10
N ILE A 17 0.16 9.26 0.40
CA ILE A 17 -1.12 8.81 0.97
C ILE A 17 -0.92 8.60 2.47
N GLN A 18 -1.81 9.21 3.24
CA GLN A 18 -1.91 8.97 4.67
C GLN A 18 -2.89 7.82 4.91
N TYR A 19 -2.39 6.77 5.57
CA TYR A 19 -3.18 5.66 6.08
C TYR A 19 -3.36 5.84 7.58
N THR A 20 -4.60 5.82 8.03
CA THR A 20 -4.95 5.86 9.45
C THR A 20 -5.55 4.53 9.83
N TYR A 21 -4.93 3.86 10.80
CA TYR A 21 -5.41 2.63 11.41
C TYR A 21 -5.89 2.96 12.82
N THR A 22 -7.14 2.64 13.13
CA THR A 22 -7.71 2.78 14.46
C THR A 22 -8.02 1.41 15.00
N ILE A 23 -7.37 1.03 16.09
CA ILE A 23 -7.65 -0.21 16.81
C ILE A 23 -8.97 -0.03 17.54
N ILE A 24 -9.98 -0.82 17.15
CA ILE A 24 -11.30 -0.85 17.80
C ILE A 24 -11.29 -1.92 18.90
N LYS A 25 -10.72 -3.09 18.61
CA LYS A 25 -10.54 -4.18 19.57
C LYS A 25 -9.17 -4.80 19.38
N GLU A 26 -8.40 -4.90 20.46
CA GLU A 26 -7.10 -5.58 20.48
C GLU A 26 -7.23 -7.10 20.43
N GLY A 27 -8.40 -7.63 20.78
CA GLY A 27 -8.61 -9.07 20.86
C GLY A 27 -7.86 -9.71 22.02
N TYR A 28 -7.69 -11.02 21.96
CA TYR A 28 -6.87 -11.77 22.92
C TYR A 28 -6.12 -12.88 22.19
N TYR A 29 -5.00 -13.34 22.77
CA TYR A 29 -4.29 -14.49 22.22
C TYR A 29 -4.96 -15.78 22.68
N PRO A 30 -5.35 -16.67 21.76
CA PRO A 30 -5.90 -17.97 22.11
C PRO A 30 -4.96 -18.84 22.93
N GLN A 31 -5.50 -19.93 23.49
CA GLN A 31 -4.71 -20.96 24.16
C GLN A 31 -3.67 -21.57 23.21
N ASN A 32 -2.56 -22.07 23.79
CA ASN A 32 -1.40 -22.54 23.02
C ASN A 32 -1.71 -23.68 22.05
N ASP A 33 -2.79 -24.45 22.25
CA ASP A 33 -3.20 -25.54 21.37
C ASP A 33 -3.78 -25.07 20.03
N ILE A 34 -4.22 -23.81 19.94
CA ILE A 34 -4.81 -23.22 18.73
C ILE A 34 -4.14 -21.91 18.29
N LEU A 35 -3.22 -21.39 19.10
CA LEU A 35 -2.51 -20.15 18.83
C LEU A 35 -1.73 -20.23 17.50
N CYS A 36 -2.03 -19.32 16.58
CA CYS A 36 -1.34 -19.23 15.29
C CYS A 36 -0.35 -18.06 15.30
N TYR A 37 0.59 -18.10 14.35
CA TYR A 37 1.64 -17.10 14.22
C TYR A 37 1.73 -16.58 12.79
N THR A 38 2.15 -15.33 12.65
CA THR A 38 2.47 -14.75 11.34
C THR A 38 3.67 -15.45 10.71
N SER A 39 3.71 -15.54 9.39
CA SER A 39 4.89 -16.07 8.67
C SER A 39 6.15 -15.26 9.00
N ALA A 40 7.25 -15.93 9.35
CA ALA A 40 8.58 -15.32 9.47
C ALA A 40 9.11 -14.95 8.08
N ARG A 41 8.79 -13.73 7.60
CA ARG A 41 9.28 -13.22 6.29
C ARG A 41 10.15 -11.96 6.41
N SER A 42 10.47 -11.56 7.63
CA SER A 42 11.34 -10.41 7.91
C SER A 42 12.79 -10.86 8.15
N CYS A 43 13.75 -9.96 7.95
CA CYS A 43 15.19 -10.16 8.16
C CYS A 43 15.56 -10.72 9.55
N ASN A 44 14.68 -10.57 10.54
CA ASN A 44 14.92 -11.02 11.91
C ASN A 44 14.19 -12.33 12.26
N ASN A 45 13.56 -13.01 11.28
CA ASN A 45 12.75 -14.22 11.46
C ASN A 45 11.69 -14.16 12.56
N THR A 46 11.29 -12.96 12.97
CA THR A 46 10.33 -12.77 14.05
C THR A 46 8.93 -13.16 13.61
N GLN A 47 8.27 -13.98 14.42
CA GLN A 47 6.87 -14.34 14.28
C GLN A 47 6.05 -13.64 15.35
N PHE A 48 4.87 -13.14 14.99
CA PHE A 48 3.94 -12.52 15.91
C PHE A 48 2.73 -13.42 16.14
N LYS A 49 2.26 -13.47 17.38
CA LYS A 49 1.04 -14.18 17.76
C LYS A 49 -0.15 -13.54 17.04
N ILE A 50 -1.06 -14.38 16.54
CA ILE A 50 -2.29 -13.92 15.89
C ILE A 50 -3.39 -13.84 16.96
N PRO A 51 -3.96 -12.65 17.22
CA PRO A 51 -5.06 -12.49 18.17
C PRO A 51 -6.40 -12.95 17.58
N ASP A 52 -7.28 -13.39 18.46
CA ASP A 52 -8.71 -13.63 18.19
C ASP A 52 -9.53 -12.38 18.53
N TYR A 53 -10.65 -12.17 17.83
CA TYR A 53 -11.51 -10.99 17.91
C TYR A 53 -10.80 -9.63 17.72
N TYR A 54 -9.66 -9.62 17.02
CA TYR A 54 -8.99 -8.38 16.65
C TYR A 54 -9.82 -7.62 15.62
N LEU A 55 -9.98 -6.32 15.80
CA LEU A 55 -10.76 -5.47 14.90
C LEU A 55 -10.11 -4.10 14.78
N ILE A 56 -9.83 -3.70 13.55
CA ILE A 56 -9.33 -2.37 13.23
C ILE A 56 -10.20 -1.72 12.16
N GLN A 57 -10.25 -0.40 12.19
CA GLN A 57 -10.73 0.40 11.08
C GLN A 57 -9.54 1.03 10.37
N THR A 58 -9.49 0.85 9.06
CA THR A 58 -8.47 1.49 8.21
C THR A 58 -9.15 2.52 7.35
N SER A 59 -8.56 3.70 7.26
CA SER A 59 -8.98 4.74 6.34
C SER A 59 -7.81 5.34 5.58
N TRP A 60 -8.05 5.71 4.33
CA TRP A 60 -7.09 6.43 3.50
C TRP A 60 -7.83 7.34 2.52
N CYS A 61 -7.17 8.42 2.15
CA CYS A 61 -7.71 9.38 1.19
C CYS A 61 -6.82 9.44 -0.04
N ARG A 62 -7.44 9.56 -1.22
CA ARG A 62 -6.77 9.94 -2.46
C ARG A 62 -7.59 11.02 -3.14
N GLY A 63 -7.15 12.28 -3.04
CA GLY A 63 -7.97 13.42 -3.46
C GLY A 63 -9.23 13.52 -2.58
N SER A 64 -10.41 13.68 -3.20
CA SER A 64 -11.70 13.80 -2.50
C SER A 64 -12.32 12.46 -2.05
N SER A 65 -11.77 11.31 -2.47
CA SER A 65 -12.32 10.00 -2.11
C SER A 65 -11.72 9.50 -0.80
N LYS A 66 -12.55 9.42 0.25
CA LYS A 66 -12.24 8.77 1.51
C LYS A 66 -12.68 7.30 1.47
N HIS A 67 -11.72 6.40 1.62
CA HIS A 67 -11.99 4.98 1.75
C HIS A 67 -11.93 4.57 3.21
N ILE A 68 -12.91 3.80 3.66
CA ILE A 68 -12.98 3.26 5.02
C ILE A 68 -13.36 1.78 4.90
N ILE A 69 -12.60 0.93 5.58
CA ILE A 69 -12.86 -0.50 5.73
C ILE A 69 -12.61 -0.92 7.16
N GLN A 70 -13.20 -2.04 7.56
CA GLN A 70 -12.84 -2.74 8.79
C GLN A 70 -12.10 -4.03 8.45
N CYS A 71 -11.03 -4.29 9.18
CA CYS A 71 -10.29 -5.54 9.07
C CYS A 71 -10.36 -6.25 10.42
N GLY A 72 -10.73 -7.52 10.40
CA GLY A 72 -10.87 -8.32 11.61
C GLY A 72 -10.21 -9.68 11.49
N ILE A 73 -9.89 -10.26 12.64
CA ILE A 73 -9.43 -11.64 12.78
C ILE A 73 -10.33 -12.31 13.79
N ILE A 74 -10.93 -13.43 13.40
CA ILE A 74 -11.77 -14.27 14.26
C ILE A 74 -11.33 -15.72 14.12
N TYR A 75 -11.26 -16.46 15.22
CA TYR A 75 -11.01 -17.89 15.19
C TYR A 75 -12.33 -18.66 15.03
N ILE A 76 -12.42 -19.44 13.96
CA ILE A 76 -13.53 -20.36 13.71
C ILE A 76 -12.94 -21.76 13.64
N GLU A 77 -13.46 -22.68 14.45
CA GLU A 77 -12.97 -24.07 14.49
C GLU A 77 -11.45 -24.16 14.62
N LYS A 78 -10.87 -23.35 15.51
CA LYS A 78 -9.41 -23.27 15.78
C LYS A 78 -8.57 -22.65 14.66
N ILE A 79 -9.18 -22.12 13.61
CA ILE A 79 -8.48 -21.51 12.46
C ILE A 79 -8.73 -20.00 12.42
N PRO A 80 -7.69 -19.16 12.29
CA PRO A 80 -7.87 -17.72 12.13
C PRO A 80 -8.46 -17.40 10.75
N VAL A 81 -9.58 -16.69 10.75
CA VAL A 81 -10.25 -16.16 9.57
C VAL A 81 -9.99 -14.66 9.49
N PHE A 82 -9.36 -14.25 8.39
CA PHE A 82 -9.07 -12.86 8.10
C PHE A 82 -10.23 -12.25 7.31
N LYS A 83 -10.90 -11.27 7.90
CA LYS A 83 -12.09 -10.63 7.34
C LYS A 83 -11.83 -9.18 6.97
N ILE A 84 -12.35 -8.75 5.82
CA ILE A 84 -12.39 -7.34 5.42
C ILE A 84 -13.84 -6.97 5.15
N SER A 85 -14.39 -6.06 5.94
CA SER A 85 -15.74 -5.53 5.81
C SER A 85 -15.72 -4.13 5.20
N PHE A 86 -16.65 -3.83 4.29
CA PHE A 86 -16.69 -2.60 3.50
C PHE A 86 -18.12 -2.27 3.03
N GLY A 87 -18.28 -1.10 2.41
CA GLY A 87 -19.58 -0.58 2.00
C GLY A 87 -20.24 0.23 3.10
N GLU A 88 -21.47 0.69 2.85
CA GLU A 88 -22.27 1.38 3.87
C GLU A 88 -22.45 0.49 5.10
N ASN A 89 -22.15 1.03 6.28
CA ASN A 89 -22.23 0.33 7.55
C ASN A 89 -21.49 -1.02 7.59
N PHE A 90 -20.48 -1.22 6.72
CA PHE A 90 -19.70 -2.45 6.62
C PHE A 90 -20.53 -3.72 6.31
N GLN A 91 -21.64 -3.57 5.58
CA GLN A 91 -22.55 -4.68 5.26
C GLN A 91 -21.96 -5.76 4.35
N ALA A 92 -20.99 -5.41 3.50
CA ALA A 92 -20.33 -6.36 2.61
C ALA A 92 -19.01 -6.83 3.24
N SER A 93 -18.63 -8.08 3.00
CA SER A 93 -17.34 -8.58 3.48
C SER A 93 -16.72 -9.65 2.59
N VAL A 94 -15.40 -9.78 2.70
CA VAL A 94 -14.63 -10.90 2.15
C VAL A 94 -13.78 -11.51 3.23
N GLU A 95 -13.55 -12.81 3.11
CA GLU A 95 -12.88 -13.60 4.14
C GLU A 95 -11.82 -14.53 3.53
N SER A 96 -10.81 -14.85 4.32
CA SER A 96 -9.84 -15.89 3.97
C SER A 96 -9.34 -16.60 5.21
N ILE A 97 -9.29 -17.93 5.14
CA ILE A 97 -8.67 -18.78 6.18
C ILE A 97 -7.15 -18.90 6.03
N HIS A 98 -6.58 -18.40 4.92
CA HIS A 98 -5.17 -18.65 4.61
C HIS A 98 -4.25 -17.48 4.97
N SER A 99 -4.68 -16.24 4.72
CA SER A 99 -3.89 -15.05 5.07
C SER A 99 -4.69 -13.76 4.89
N ALA A 100 -4.29 -12.73 5.63
CA ALA A 100 -4.74 -11.36 5.41
C ALA A 100 -4.48 -10.87 3.97
N THR A 101 -3.37 -11.27 3.35
CA THR A 101 -3.06 -10.92 1.95
C THR A 101 -4.08 -11.51 0.97
N LYS A 102 -4.54 -12.75 1.19
CA LYS A 102 -5.55 -13.38 0.34
C LYS A 102 -6.92 -12.72 0.51
N ALA A 103 -7.31 -12.36 1.73
CA ALA A 103 -8.51 -11.56 1.98
C ALA A 103 -8.43 -10.19 1.28
N ALA A 104 -7.29 -9.50 1.38
CA ALA A 104 -7.06 -8.23 0.69
C ALA A 104 -7.15 -8.37 -0.84
N ASN A 105 -6.67 -9.47 -1.41
CA ASN A 105 -6.81 -9.78 -2.83
C ASN A 105 -8.27 -9.96 -3.26
N PHE A 106 -9.10 -10.62 -2.45
CA PHE A 106 -10.52 -10.73 -2.74
C PHE A 106 -11.20 -9.36 -2.71
N TYR A 107 -10.87 -8.53 -1.71
CA TYR A 107 -11.39 -7.16 -1.62
C TYR A 107 -11.03 -6.34 -2.86
N LEU A 108 -9.77 -6.39 -3.30
CA LEU A 108 -9.31 -5.63 -4.46
C LEU A 108 -9.99 -6.09 -5.76
N GLN A 109 -10.19 -7.40 -5.93
CA GLN A 109 -10.91 -7.94 -7.10
C GLN A 109 -12.36 -7.43 -7.14
N ILE A 110 -13.05 -7.35 -6.01
CA ILE A 110 -14.41 -6.78 -5.96
C ILE A 110 -14.40 -5.28 -6.32
N LYS A 111 -13.41 -4.52 -5.82
CA LYS A 111 -13.33 -3.08 -6.10
C LYS A 111 -12.85 -2.76 -7.52
N LYS A 112 -12.14 -3.67 -8.16
CA LYS A 112 -11.59 -3.52 -9.52
C LYS A 112 -11.72 -4.83 -10.29
N PRO A 113 -12.94 -5.22 -10.70
CA PRO A 113 -13.19 -6.51 -11.35
C PRO A 113 -12.44 -6.67 -12.68
N ASN A 114 -12.15 -5.54 -13.36
CA ASN A 114 -11.46 -5.52 -14.66
C ASN A 114 -9.93 -5.42 -14.54
N THR A 115 -9.37 -5.43 -13.33
CA THR A 115 -7.92 -5.35 -13.12
C THR A 115 -7.43 -6.66 -12.49
N GLN A 116 -6.64 -7.46 -13.21
CA GLN A 116 -6.01 -8.69 -12.71
C GLN A 116 -4.87 -8.43 -11.68
N ALA A 117 -4.96 -7.35 -10.90
CA ALA A 117 -3.96 -6.98 -9.92
C ALA A 117 -4.07 -7.88 -8.68
N ARG A 118 -3.28 -8.95 -8.66
CA ARG A 118 -3.04 -9.75 -7.44
C ARG A 118 -1.92 -9.11 -6.62
N LEU A 119 -2.10 -8.94 -5.31
CA LEU A 119 -1.04 -8.60 -4.32
C LEU A 119 0.04 -9.69 -4.21
N SER A 120 -0.01 -10.75 -5.03
CA SER A 120 1.16 -11.63 -5.25
C SER A 120 2.33 -10.89 -5.92
N GLY A 121 2.11 -9.67 -6.40
CA GLY A 121 3.10 -8.78 -7.01
C GLY A 121 4.13 -8.20 -6.04
N VAL A 122 4.65 -8.94 -5.07
CA VAL A 122 5.91 -8.57 -4.40
C VAL A 122 7.03 -8.47 -5.46
N HIS A 123 6.92 -9.14 -6.60
CA HIS A 123 7.85 -8.90 -7.73
C HIS A 123 7.56 -7.59 -8.48
N GLN A 124 6.30 -7.34 -8.84
CA GLN A 124 5.93 -6.19 -9.68
C GLN A 124 5.92 -4.84 -8.92
N LEU A 125 5.66 -4.85 -7.60
CA LEU A 125 5.82 -3.67 -6.75
C LEU A 125 7.30 -3.31 -6.56
N TYR A 126 8.20 -4.30 -6.51
CA TYR A 126 9.64 -4.06 -6.37
C TYR A 126 10.27 -3.58 -7.67
N GLU A 127 9.88 -4.13 -8.82
CA GLU A 127 10.29 -3.62 -10.14
C GLU A 127 9.89 -2.14 -10.31
N ASN A 128 8.63 -1.79 -10.00
CA ASN A 128 8.17 -0.40 -10.08
C ASN A 128 8.83 0.52 -9.04
N LYS A 129 9.18 0.02 -7.85
CA LYS A 129 9.92 0.81 -6.85
C LYS A 129 11.34 1.13 -7.31
N ARG A 130 12.04 0.19 -7.96
CA ARG A 130 13.38 0.45 -8.53
C ARG A 130 13.31 1.46 -9.67
N VAL A 131 12.32 1.32 -10.55
CA VAL A 131 12.05 2.28 -11.64
C VAL A 131 11.75 3.67 -11.09
N TYR A 132 10.94 3.78 -10.03
CA TYR A 132 10.64 5.05 -9.38
C TYR A 132 11.87 5.71 -8.73
N VAL A 133 12.66 4.94 -7.96
CA VAL A 133 13.89 5.44 -7.34
C VAL A 133 14.91 5.89 -8.40
N PHE A 134 15.03 5.14 -9.50
CA PHE A 134 15.89 5.51 -10.63
C PHE A 134 15.43 6.81 -11.29
N ASN A 135 14.12 6.98 -11.50
CA ASN A 135 13.56 8.21 -12.06
C ASN A 135 13.80 9.44 -11.17
N GLU A 136 13.64 9.32 -9.85
CA GLU A 136 13.96 10.38 -8.89
C GLU A 136 15.46 10.73 -8.89
N GLN A 137 16.33 9.71 -8.89
CA GLN A 137 17.78 9.93 -8.96
C GLN A 137 18.20 10.60 -10.27
N LEU A 138 17.59 10.23 -11.39
CA LEU A 138 17.82 10.88 -12.68
C LEU A 138 17.33 12.33 -12.69
N ALA A 139 16.17 12.62 -12.10
CA ALA A 139 15.66 13.99 -11.99
C ALA A 139 16.62 14.86 -11.17
N VAL A 140 17.09 14.38 -10.01
CA VAL A 140 18.08 15.07 -9.19
C VAL A 140 19.40 15.28 -9.94
N ASN A 141 19.89 14.24 -10.63
CA ASN A 141 21.11 14.35 -11.45
C ASN A 141 20.94 15.33 -12.60
N PHE A 142 19.77 15.36 -13.25
CA PHE A 142 19.45 16.34 -14.28
C PHE A 142 19.52 17.75 -13.70
N THR A 143 18.85 18.03 -12.57
CA THR A 143 18.88 19.35 -11.94
C THR A 143 20.30 19.78 -11.58
N ASN A 144 21.08 18.89 -10.96
CA ASN A 144 22.47 19.17 -10.57
C ASN A 144 23.39 19.39 -11.78
N THR A 145 23.14 18.68 -12.87
CA THR A 145 23.92 18.81 -14.11
C THR A 145 23.51 20.08 -14.84
N ALA A 146 22.22 20.35 -14.93
CA ALA A 146 21.68 21.53 -15.58
C ALA A 146 22.20 22.82 -14.93
N ALA A 147 22.26 22.86 -13.59
CA ALA A 147 22.84 23.98 -12.85
C ALA A 147 24.33 24.25 -13.15
N LYS A 148 25.06 23.30 -13.75
CA LYS A 148 26.47 23.48 -14.15
C LYS A 148 26.64 24.02 -15.56
N TYR A 149 25.65 23.83 -16.43
CA TYR A 149 25.77 24.11 -17.88
C TYR A 149 24.80 25.18 -18.37
N PHE A 150 23.71 25.44 -17.65
CA PHE A 150 22.73 26.47 -17.98
C PHE A 150 22.86 27.66 -17.03
N HIS A 151 22.55 28.86 -17.53
CA HIS A 151 22.44 30.03 -16.67
C HIS A 151 21.21 29.88 -15.75
N SER A 152 21.21 30.54 -14.60
CA SER A 152 20.07 30.51 -13.67
C SER A 152 18.77 30.97 -14.31
N ASP A 153 18.87 31.83 -15.33
CA ASP A 153 17.73 32.41 -16.03
C ASP A 153 17.14 31.47 -17.11
N ASP A 154 17.88 30.45 -17.55
CA ASP A 154 17.43 29.53 -18.59
C ASP A 154 16.41 28.50 -18.08
N CYS A 155 16.36 28.30 -16.75
CA CYS A 155 15.39 27.44 -16.04
C CYS A 155 15.02 26.12 -16.78
N PRO A 156 16.00 25.27 -17.15
CA PRO A 156 15.72 24.03 -17.87
C PRO A 156 14.84 23.09 -17.05
N THR A 157 13.76 22.60 -17.64
CA THR A 157 12.82 21.67 -17.02
C THR A 157 12.90 20.29 -17.66
N LEU A 158 13.01 19.25 -16.83
CA LEU A 158 12.88 17.89 -17.30
C LEU A 158 11.40 17.62 -17.60
N GLN A 159 11.06 17.28 -18.85
CA GLN A 159 9.67 17.08 -19.26
C GLN A 159 9.25 15.61 -19.26
N LYS A 160 10.12 14.72 -19.74
CA LYS A 160 9.81 13.30 -19.90
C LYS A 160 11.07 12.45 -19.97
N ILE A 161 11.00 11.25 -19.40
CA ILE A 161 11.99 10.19 -19.52
C ILE A 161 11.29 8.96 -20.12
N CYS A 162 11.89 8.35 -21.13
CA CYS A 162 11.48 7.06 -21.69
C CYS A 162 12.66 6.09 -21.68
N PHE A 163 12.44 4.85 -21.25
CA PHE A 163 13.46 3.80 -21.28
C PHE A 163 12.83 2.41 -21.25
N THR A 164 13.61 1.40 -21.62
CA THR A 164 13.16 0.00 -21.68
C THR A 164 14.02 -0.87 -20.78
N VAL A 165 13.40 -1.75 -19.99
CA VAL A 165 14.10 -2.75 -19.18
C VAL A 165 13.44 -4.11 -19.42
N GLN A 166 14.21 -5.10 -19.89
CA GLN A 166 13.71 -6.46 -20.16
C GLN A 166 12.41 -6.45 -20.99
N ASP A 167 12.46 -5.76 -22.14
CA ASP A 167 11.35 -5.63 -23.09
C ASP A 167 10.09 -4.92 -22.56
N LYS A 168 10.17 -4.29 -21.38
CA LYS A 168 9.11 -3.46 -20.82
C LYS A 168 9.47 -1.98 -20.98
N ASN A 169 8.54 -1.21 -21.54
CA ASN A 169 8.71 0.23 -21.72
C ASN A 169 8.23 1.01 -20.48
N PHE A 170 9.03 1.96 -20.05
CA PHE A 170 8.76 2.87 -18.94
C PHE A 170 8.76 4.31 -19.43
N GLN A 171 7.80 5.08 -18.95
CA GLN A 171 7.70 6.51 -19.19
C GLN A 171 7.41 7.23 -17.87
N ALA A 172 8.16 8.28 -17.60
CA ALA A 172 7.88 9.23 -16.53
C ALA A 172 7.78 10.63 -17.12
N SER A 173 6.70 11.34 -16.83
CA SER A 173 6.51 12.74 -17.22
C SER A 173 6.69 13.63 -15.99
N PHE A 174 7.43 14.72 -16.17
CA PHE A 174 7.79 15.68 -15.13
C PHE A 174 7.30 17.06 -15.61
N GLY A 175 6.45 17.71 -14.83
CA GLY A 175 5.84 19.00 -15.18
C GLY A 175 4.30 19.00 -15.18
N ASN A 176 3.71 20.18 -14.98
CA ASN A 176 2.28 20.38 -15.12
C ASN A 176 1.91 20.33 -16.61
N GLN A 177 0.99 19.45 -17.00
CA GLN A 177 0.37 19.54 -18.32
C GLN A 177 -0.44 20.83 -18.39
N ASN A 178 0.14 21.90 -18.95
CA ASN A 178 -0.68 22.94 -19.55
C ASN A 178 -1.40 22.28 -20.72
N LYS A 179 -2.66 21.90 -20.50
CA LYS A 179 -3.61 21.68 -21.59
C LYS A 179 -3.92 23.04 -22.20
N GLU A 180 -2.97 23.60 -22.96
CA GLU A 180 -3.36 24.57 -23.97
C GLU A 180 -4.15 23.80 -25.02
N LYS A 181 -5.38 24.26 -25.22
CA LYS A 181 -6.31 23.73 -26.20
C LYS A 181 -5.63 23.78 -27.57
N GLU A 182 -5.46 22.62 -28.19
CA GLU A 182 -5.37 22.56 -29.65
C GLU A 182 -6.71 23.08 -30.18
N ASN A 183 -6.74 24.36 -30.53
CA ASN A 183 -7.65 24.87 -31.53
C ASN A 183 -7.01 24.56 -32.89
N GLN A 184 -7.56 23.59 -33.61
CA GLN A 184 -7.66 23.59 -35.07
C GLN A 184 -8.96 22.92 -35.47
#